data_AF-A0A504Y6U7-F1
#
_entry.id   AF-A0A504Y6U7-F1
#
_cell.length_a   1.000
_cell.length_b   1.000
_cell.length_c   1.000
_cell.angle_alpha   90.00
_cell.angle_beta   90.00
_cell.angle_gamma   90.00
#
_symmetry.space_group_name_H-M   'P 1'
#
loop_
_entity.id
_entity.type
_entity.pdbx_description
1 polymer ?
#
loop_
_entity_poly.entity_id
_entity_poly.type
_entity_poly.pdbx_seq_one_letter_code
_entity_poly.pdbx_strand_id
1 'polypeptide(L)'
;MIITSGFDGRVLFWDIRATRKPVFSLDRYLGPDSLPYSTEATAHTGPVLGLAHSPDGLHLFTWGGAGASEDTLCLRMWSSAPGDRDLPYYHNSDTPSLSTPQLRPVNFGVMYSESAETHGAEPAISRSLDPLTPREQQGPRTQTSMSMQSSGSQPVRSKPQWTPVRLGTTWCPSGEAWGARSAFVFVPCRSRLLIALATRQGAPTRLINRHYSKIRSCVWNHCNKELYTCGMDGNLFTWPLFPHSCDTSDTFNQT
;
A
#
# COMPACT_ATOMS: atom_id res chain seq x y z
N MET A 1 -11.29 -0.46 -21.97
CA MET A 1 -9.89 -0.25 -21.57
C MET A 1 -9.55 -1.29 -20.50
N ILE A 2 -8.39 -1.93 -20.60
CA ILE A 2 -7.85 -2.85 -19.60
C ILE A 2 -6.61 -2.21 -18.98
N ILE A 3 -6.43 -2.34 -17.67
CA ILE A 3 -5.23 -1.88 -16.98
C ILE A 3 -4.54 -3.09 -16.37
N THR A 4 -3.25 -3.23 -16.62
CA THR A 4 -2.43 -4.33 -16.09
C THR A 4 -1.29 -3.76 -15.27
N SER A 5 -0.92 -4.45 -14.20
CA SER A 5 0.24 -4.11 -13.38
C SER A 5 1.19 -5.30 -13.27
N GLY A 6 2.50 -5.05 -13.21
CA GLY A 6 3.52 -6.10 -13.29
C GLY A 6 4.54 -6.10 -12.15
N PHE A 7 5.30 -7.20 -12.07
CA PHE A 7 6.46 -7.34 -11.18
C PHE A 7 7.65 -6.47 -11.58
N ASP A 8 7.63 -5.95 -12.80
CA ASP A 8 8.57 -4.98 -13.37
C ASP A 8 8.32 -3.53 -12.92
N GLY A 9 7.35 -3.32 -12.01
CA GLY A 9 7.00 -2.00 -11.49
C GLY A 9 6.15 -1.15 -12.44
N ARG A 10 5.66 -1.74 -13.53
CA ARG A 10 4.89 -1.03 -14.56
C ARG A 10 3.40 -1.16 -14.37
N VAL A 11 2.69 -0.14 -14.83
CA VAL A 11 1.24 -0.17 -15.01
C VAL A 11 0.93 0.33 -16.42
N LEU A 12 0.26 -0.52 -17.19
CA LEU A 12 0.02 -0.35 -18.61
C LEU A 12 -1.48 -0.33 -18.90
N PHE A 13 -1.87 0.52 -19.83
CA PHE A 13 -3.25 0.70 -20.28
C PHE A 13 -3.36 0.14 -21.69
N TRP A 14 -4.42 -0.64 -21.90
CA TRP A 14 -4.68 -1.34 -23.14
C TRP A 14 -6.06 -0.97 -23.66
N ASP A 15 -6.13 -0.54 -24.92
CA ASP A 15 -7.38 -0.60 -25.66
C ASP A 15 -7.47 -1.99 -26.30
N ILE A 16 -8.47 -2.77 -25.91
CA ILE A 16 -8.71 -4.11 -26.45
C ILE A 16 -9.02 -4.11 -27.95
N ARG A 17 -9.36 -2.95 -28.50
CA ARG A 17 -9.59 -2.74 -29.94
C ARG A 17 -8.29 -2.44 -30.69
N ALA A 18 -7.23 -2.05 -29.98
CA ALA A 18 -5.91 -1.83 -30.55
C ALA A 18 -5.11 -3.14 -30.56
N THR A 19 -4.45 -3.44 -31.68
CA THR A 19 -3.94 -4.79 -31.96
C THR A 19 -2.48 -5.03 -31.60
N ARG A 20 -1.71 -4.01 -31.17
CA ARG A 20 -0.24 -4.12 -31.21
C ARG A 20 0.53 -3.69 -29.97
N LYS A 21 0.08 -2.69 -29.20
CA LYS A 21 0.86 -2.12 -28.08
C LYS A 21 -0.06 -1.54 -27.00
N PRO A 22 0.43 -1.40 -25.74
CA PRO A 22 -0.23 -0.55 -24.77
C PRO A 22 -0.45 0.85 -25.33
N VAL A 23 -1.56 1.47 -24.98
CA VAL A 23 -1.90 2.84 -25.40
C VAL A 23 -1.33 3.89 -24.46
N PHE A 24 -1.05 3.51 -23.20
CA PHE A 24 -0.52 4.43 -22.19
C PHE A 24 0.24 3.66 -21.09
N SER A 25 1.24 4.29 -20.48
CA SER A 25 2.01 3.74 -19.36
C SER A 25 2.13 4.77 -18.23
N LEU A 26 1.90 4.35 -16.99
CA LEU A 26 2.11 5.23 -15.84
C LEU A 26 3.59 5.38 -15.54
N ASP A 27 4.01 6.64 -15.41
CA ASP A 27 5.35 7.01 -15.02
C ASP A 27 5.31 7.92 -13.79
N ARG A 28 6.08 7.55 -12.77
CA ARG A 28 6.21 8.31 -11.53
C ARG A 28 7.06 9.57 -11.63
N TYR A 29 7.95 9.65 -12.63
CA TYR A 29 8.93 10.72 -12.79
C TYR A 29 8.55 11.67 -13.91
N LEU A 30 7.83 11.18 -14.92
CA LEU A 30 7.54 11.99 -16.10
C LEU A 30 6.38 12.95 -15.87
N GLY A 31 6.55 14.14 -16.44
CA GLY A 31 5.60 15.23 -16.41
C GLY A 31 4.65 15.23 -17.63
N PRO A 32 3.86 16.30 -17.77
CA PRO A 32 2.79 16.43 -18.77
C PRO A 32 3.27 16.30 -20.22
N ASP A 33 4.50 16.70 -20.53
CA ASP A 33 5.01 16.73 -21.92
C ASP A 33 5.59 15.40 -22.42
N SER A 34 5.41 14.33 -21.65
CA SER A 34 5.93 13.01 -21.99
C SER A 34 5.05 12.27 -23.00
N LEU A 35 5.68 11.35 -23.75
CA LEU A 35 4.94 10.45 -24.62
C LEU A 35 3.92 9.64 -23.79
N PRO A 36 2.70 9.41 -24.30
CA PRO A 36 1.69 8.62 -23.60
C PRO A 36 2.17 7.23 -23.18
N TYR A 37 3.02 6.63 -24.00
CA TYR A 37 3.63 5.33 -23.73
C TYR A 37 5.16 5.43 -23.79
N SER A 38 5.81 4.88 -22.78
CA SER A 38 7.26 4.70 -22.74
C SER A 38 7.60 3.29 -22.26
N THR A 39 8.61 2.69 -22.89
CA THR A 39 9.19 1.42 -22.46
C THR A 39 10.07 1.54 -21.24
N GLU A 40 10.31 2.74 -20.72
CA GLU A 40 11.08 2.99 -19.50
C GLU A 40 10.20 3.43 -18.33
N ALA A 41 8.92 3.71 -18.60
CA ALA A 41 7.98 4.18 -17.60
C ALA A 41 7.77 3.15 -16.49
N THR A 42 7.89 3.63 -15.25
CA THR A 42 7.65 2.82 -14.04
C THR A 42 6.69 3.54 -13.10
N ALA A 43 5.66 2.81 -12.67
CA ALA A 43 4.70 3.27 -11.68
C ALA A 43 5.24 3.11 -10.25
N HIS A 44 6.09 2.11 -10.02
CA HIS A 44 6.72 1.77 -8.74
C HIS A 44 8.18 1.36 -8.95
N THR A 45 9.02 1.45 -7.91
CA THR A 45 10.45 1.02 -7.95
C THR A 45 10.65 -0.47 -7.72
N GLY A 46 9.56 -1.22 -7.66
CA GLY A 46 9.52 -2.68 -7.52
C GLY A 46 8.15 -3.19 -7.92
N PRO A 47 7.83 -4.46 -7.65
CA PRO A 47 6.58 -5.08 -8.08
C PRO A 47 5.33 -4.27 -7.72
N VAL A 48 4.40 -4.18 -8.65
CA VAL A 48 3.05 -3.66 -8.39
C VAL A 48 2.16 -4.85 -8.02
N LEU A 49 1.69 -4.84 -6.78
CA LEU A 49 1.02 -5.97 -6.13
C LEU A 49 -0.50 -5.81 -6.08
N GLY A 50 -1.01 -4.59 -6.21
CA GLY A 50 -2.44 -4.33 -6.16
C GLY A 50 -2.81 -3.11 -6.98
N LEU A 51 -4.03 -3.13 -7.51
CA LEU A 51 -4.59 -2.08 -8.34
C LEU A 51 -6.10 -2.00 -8.10
N ALA A 52 -6.65 -0.79 -8.01
CA ALA A 52 -8.08 -0.56 -7.92
C ALA A 52 -8.45 0.83 -8.41
N HIS A 53 -9.63 0.98 -9.01
CA HIS A 53 -10.19 2.29 -9.32
C HIS A 53 -10.84 2.91 -8.08
N SER A 54 -10.84 4.24 -8.01
CA SER A 54 -11.84 4.94 -7.21
C SER A 54 -13.25 4.60 -7.72
N PRO A 55 -14.28 4.70 -6.86
CA PRO A 55 -15.65 4.39 -7.27
C PRO A 55 -16.20 5.27 -8.42
N ASP A 56 -15.70 6.50 -8.63
CA ASP A 56 -16.03 7.34 -9.80
C ASP A 56 -15.25 6.93 -11.07
N GLY A 57 -14.24 6.08 -10.94
CA GLY A 57 -13.33 5.73 -12.02
C GLY A 57 -12.35 6.85 -12.41
N LEU A 58 -12.33 7.98 -11.69
CA LEU A 58 -11.49 9.14 -12.01
C LEU A 58 -10.08 9.04 -11.44
N HIS A 59 -9.85 8.14 -10.48
CA HIS A 59 -8.54 7.84 -9.93
C HIS A 59 -8.21 6.37 -10.07
N LEU A 60 -6.91 6.10 -10.18
CA LEU A 60 -6.37 4.76 -10.06
C LEU A 60 -5.49 4.67 -8.81
N PHE A 61 -5.69 3.64 -8.00
CA PHE A 61 -4.84 3.31 -6.86
C PHE A 61 -3.93 2.15 -7.20
N THR A 62 -2.65 2.27 -6.89
CA THR A 62 -1.64 1.22 -7.09
C THR A 62 -0.84 0.99 -5.81
N TRP A 63 -0.64 -0.27 -5.48
CA TRP A 63 0.10 -0.72 -4.30
C TRP A 63 1.33 -1.50 -4.77
N GLY A 64 2.53 -1.06 -4.40
CA GLY A 64 3.74 -1.67 -4.92
C GLY A 64 5.03 -1.16 -4.28
N GLY A 65 6.17 -1.61 -4.81
CA GLY A 65 7.50 -1.30 -4.27
C GLY A 65 7.79 0.20 -4.16
N ALA A 66 8.36 0.62 -3.02
CA ALA A 66 8.73 2.01 -2.75
C ALA A 66 10.22 2.31 -2.95
N GLY A 67 11.07 1.29 -3.10
CA GLY A 67 12.49 1.44 -3.40
C GLY A 67 13.37 1.99 -2.27
N ALA A 68 12.82 2.22 -1.07
CA ALA A 68 13.59 2.59 0.11
C ALA A 68 14.35 1.38 0.70
N SER A 69 13.78 0.19 0.55
CA SER A 69 14.42 -1.11 0.74
C SER A 69 13.63 -2.20 -0.01
N GLU A 70 14.19 -3.40 -0.13
CA GLU A 70 13.54 -4.54 -0.77
C GLU A 70 12.19 -4.92 -0.15
N ASP A 71 11.83 -4.44 1.04
CA ASP A 71 10.59 -4.82 1.72
C ASP A 71 9.60 -3.65 1.90
N THR A 72 9.90 -2.51 1.29
CA THR A 72 9.10 -1.29 1.42
C THR A 72 8.05 -1.20 0.33
N LEU A 73 6.82 -0.92 0.74
CA LEU A 73 5.67 -0.76 -0.15
C LEU A 73 5.09 0.65 -0.01
N CYS A 74 4.45 1.16 -1.06
CA CYS A 74 3.71 2.41 -1.01
C CYS A 74 2.40 2.32 -1.78
N LEU A 75 1.42 3.08 -1.32
CA LEU A 75 0.18 3.32 -2.02
C LEU A 75 0.33 4.62 -2.82
N ARG A 76 -0.01 4.56 -4.10
CA ARG A 76 -0.08 5.73 -4.99
C ARG A 76 -1.48 5.85 -5.54
N MET A 77 -1.96 7.08 -5.62
CA MET A 77 -3.13 7.43 -6.42
C MET A 77 -2.65 8.15 -7.67
N TRP A 78 -3.31 7.90 -8.80
CA TRP A 78 -3.04 8.52 -10.08
C TRP A 78 -4.27 9.33 -10.48
N SER A 79 -4.08 10.63 -10.69
CA SER A 79 -5.15 11.56 -11.03
C SER A 79 -4.70 12.54 -12.11
N SER A 80 -5.61 12.94 -12.98
CA SER A 80 -5.40 14.13 -13.82
C SER A 80 -5.31 15.38 -12.96
N ALA A 81 -4.53 16.36 -13.40
CA ALA A 81 -4.48 17.65 -12.73
C ALA A 81 -5.77 18.44 -13.00
N PRO A 82 -6.21 19.29 -12.05
CA PRO A 82 -7.25 20.27 -12.35
C PRO A 82 -6.80 21.15 -13.54
N GLY A 83 -7.58 21.15 -14.63
CA GLY A 83 -7.27 21.89 -15.86
C GLY A 83 -6.80 21.04 -17.06
N ASP A 84 -6.42 19.77 -16.87
CA ASP A 84 -6.07 18.87 -17.99
C ASP A 84 -7.26 18.61 -18.94
N ARG A 85 -8.49 18.86 -18.47
CA ARG A 85 -9.71 18.76 -19.29
C ARG A 85 -9.81 19.85 -20.37
N ASP A 86 -9.06 20.94 -20.21
CA ASP A 86 -9.15 22.15 -21.05
C ASP A 86 -7.97 22.30 -22.03
N LEU A 87 -7.03 21.35 -22.06
CA LEU A 87 -5.90 21.41 -23.00
C LEU A 87 -6.40 21.15 -24.44
N PRO A 88 -6.08 22.05 -25.40
CA PRO A 88 -6.52 21.90 -26.78
C PRO A 88 -5.91 20.65 -27.42
N TYR A 89 -6.78 19.87 -28.05
CA TYR A 89 -6.44 18.70 -28.86
C TYR A 89 -5.50 19.12 -30.01
N TYR A 90 -4.19 18.88 -29.87
CA TYR A 90 -3.27 19.09 -30.98
C TYR A 90 -3.50 18.02 -32.06
N HIS A 91 -4.12 18.45 -33.14
CA HIS A 91 -4.39 17.65 -34.33
C HIS A 91 -3.12 17.60 -35.18
N ASN A 92 -2.45 16.45 -35.24
CA ASN A 92 -1.47 16.18 -36.30
C ASN A 92 -1.90 14.90 -37.02
N SER A 93 -2.28 15.11 -38.28
CA SER A 93 -2.65 14.16 -39.35
C SER A 93 -2.88 12.68 -39.02
N ASP A 94 -4.09 12.21 -39.40
CA ASP A 94 -4.47 10.85 -39.81
C ASP A 94 -4.52 9.70 -38.79
N THR A 95 -4.50 9.99 -37.49
CA THR A 95 -4.95 9.02 -36.48
C THR A 95 -5.94 9.65 -35.51
N PRO A 96 -7.06 8.99 -35.15
CA PRO A 96 -7.91 9.46 -34.07
C PRO A 96 -7.08 9.42 -32.78
N SER A 97 -6.57 10.58 -32.34
CA SER A 97 -5.79 10.63 -31.11
C SER A 97 -6.75 10.46 -29.94
N LEU A 98 -6.62 9.32 -29.26
CA LEU A 98 -7.24 9.14 -27.97
C LEU A 98 -6.62 10.20 -27.06
N SER A 99 -7.42 11.11 -26.47
CA SER A 99 -6.92 12.01 -25.42
C SER A 99 -6.35 11.14 -24.30
N THR A 100 -5.03 11.10 -24.18
CA THR A 100 -4.35 10.28 -23.20
C THR A 100 -4.35 11.04 -21.88
N PRO A 101 -4.95 10.49 -20.82
CA PRO A 101 -5.08 11.21 -19.56
C PRO A 101 -3.69 11.44 -18.96
N GLN A 102 -3.36 12.69 -18.62
CA GLN A 102 -2.12 13.02 -17.94
C GLN A 102 -2.21 12.70 -16.44
N LEU A 103 -2.04 11.42 -16.11
CA LEU A 103 -2.17 10.95 -14.74
C LEU A 103 -0.89 11.18 -13.93
N ARG A 104 -0.98 11.95 -12.85
CA ARG A 104 0.13 12.26 -11.94
C ARG A 104 0.02 11.47 -10.63
N PRO A 105 1.15 11.05 -10.04
CA PRO A 105 1.14 10.29 -8.80
C PRO A 105 0.94 11.20 -7.57
N VAL A 106 0.10 10.76 -6.65
CA VAL A 106 -0.03 11.22 -5.27
C VAL A 106 0.38 10.08 -4.35
N ASN A 107 1.38 10.30 -3.50
CA ASN A 107 1.96 9.26 -2.64
C ASN A 107 1.36 9.32 -1.22
N PHE A 108 0.99 8.16 -0.68
CA PHE A 108 0.42 8.01 0.67
C PHE A 108 1.46 7.60 1.71
N GLY A 109 2.74 7.70 1.36
CA GLY A 109 3.86 7.36 2.23
C GLY A 109 4.40 5.94 2.00
N VAL A 110 5.53 5.67 2.65
CA VAL A 110 6.22 4.38 2.60
C VAL A 110 5.83 3.55 3.82
N MET A 111 5.42 2.33 3.56
CA MET A 111 5.07 1.32 4.57
C MET A 111 6.25 0.38 4.74
N TYR A 112 6.80 0.36 5.95
CA TYR A 112 7.98 -0.43 6.29
C TYR A 112 7.64 -1.90 6.56
N SER A 113 8.65 -2.73 6.38
CA SER A 113 8.67 -4.09 6.90
C SER A 113 9.02 -4.11 8.36
N GLU A 114 8.10 -4.60 9.19
CA GLU A 114 8.49 -5.19 10.46
C GLU A 114 9.20 -6.49 10.08
N SER A 115 10.52 -6.39 9.95
CA SER A 115 11.40 -7.52 9.75
C SER A 115 11.22 -8.49 10.91
N ALA A 116 10.70 -9.68 10.60
CA ALA A 116 10.65 -10.90 11.40
C ALA A 116 10.47 -10.69 12.91
N GLU A 117 9.25 -10.93 13.40
CA GLU A 117 9.04 -11.29 14.80
C GLU A 117 9.98 -12.47 15.12
N THR A 118 11.08 -12.18 15.82
CA THR A 118 11.81 -13.18 16.59
C THR A 118 10.84 -13.68 17.66
N HIS A 119 10.24 -14.84 17.42
CA HIS A 119 9.68 -15.65 18.49
C HIS A 119 10.83 -15.95 19.48
N GLY A 120 10.84 -15.30 20.65
CA GLY A 120 11.78 -15.66 21.70
C GLY A 120 11.90 -14.64 22.82
N ALA A 121 11.45 -15.08 24.00
CA ALA A 121 11.73 -14.58 25.34
C ALA A 121 10.86 -13.41 25.86
N GLU A 122 9.96 -13.76 26.78
CA GLU A 122 9.39 -12.83 27.75
C GLU A 122 10.51 -12.05 28.47
N PRO A 123 10.33 -10.75 28.77
CA PRO A 123 11.23 -10.04 29.64
C PRO A 123 10.97 -10.48 31.08
N ALA A 124 11.85 -11.35 31.59
CA ALA A 124 11.93 -11.65 33.02
C ALA A 124 12.18 -10.35 33.79
N ILE A 125 11.23 -10.01 34.67
CA ILE A 125 11.37 -8.93 35.65
C ILE A 125 12.43 -9.36 36.66
N SER A 126 13.67 -8.86 36.55
CA SER A 126 14.66 -8.99 37.63
C SER A 126 14.80 -7.66 38.37
N ARG A 127 14.19 -7.64 39.57
CA ARG A 127 14.37 -6.60 40.59
C ARG A 127 15.85 -6.49 40.97
N SER A 128 16.37 -5.27 40.92
CA SER A 128 17.70 -4.90 41.37
C SER A 128 17.80 -4.93 42.90
N LEU A 129 18.72 -5.72 43.44
CA LEU A 129 19.28 -5.55 44.78
C LEU A 129 20.76 -5.98 44.74
N ASP A 130 21.65 -4.99 44.65
CA ASP A 130 23.03 -5.07 45.15
C ASP A 130 22.98 -4.99 46.69
N PRO A 131 23.90 -5.62 47.47
CA PRO A 131 25.14 -4.91 47.80
C PRO A 131 26.41 -5.73 48.21
N LEU A 132 27.58 -5.09 47.98
CA LEU A 132 28.84 -5.07 48.76
C LEU A 132 29.99 -6.11 48.54
N THR A 133 31.15 -5.50 48.28
CA THR A 133 32.60 -5.87 48.12
C THR A 133 33.23 -6.66 49.31
N PRO A 134 34.50 -7.18 49.30
CA PRO A 134 35.70 -6.64 48.60
C PRO A 134 36.87 -7.56 48.14
N ARG A 135 37.68 -6.98 47.24
CA ARG A 135 39.14 -7.09 46.96
C ARG A 135 39.91 -8.36 47.32
N GLU A 136 40.58 -8.92 46.31
CA GLU A 136 41.97 -9.40 46.45
C GLU A 136 42.76 -9.23 45.13
N GLN A 137 44.01 -8.77 45.27
CA GLN A 137 44.97 -8.49 44.19
C GLN A 137 45.81 -9.73 43.90
N GLN A 138 46.02 -10.09 42.62
CA GLN A 138 47.26 -10.79 42.20
C GLN A 138 47.47 -10.83 40.68
N GLY A 139 48.60 -10.23 40.25
CA GLY A 139 49.55 -10.78 39.28
C GLY A 139 49.21 -10.74 37.76
N PRO A 140 50.15 -10.32 36.89
CA PRO A 140 49.93 -10.28 35.45
C PRO A 140 50.11 -11.68 34.85
N ARG A 141 49.04 -12.24 34.27
CA ARG A 141 49.11 -13.46 33.46
C ARG A 141 48.75 -13.15 32.02
N THR A 142 49.76 -13.16 31.17
CA THR A 142 49.65 -13.25 29.71
C THR A 142 48.89 -14.53 29.35
N GLN A 143 47.66 -14.38 28.85
CA GLN A 143 46.92 -15.44 28.18
C GLN A 143 46.69 -15.06 26.73
N THR A 144 47.41 -15.74 25.84
CA THR A 144 47.17 -15.77 24.41
C THR A 144 45.82 -16.46 24.18
N SER A 145 44.77 -15.68 23.96
CA SER A 145 43.45 -16.19 23.60
C SER A 145 43.46 -16.55 22.12
N MET A 146 43.50 -17.85 21.82
CA MET A 146 43.15 -18.37 20.49
C MET A 146 41.64 -18.25 20.33
N SER A 147 41.20 -17.31 19.48
CA SER A 147 39.80 -17.24 19.06
C SER A 147 39.52 -18.40 18.11
N MET A 148 38.72 -19.36 18.56
CA MET A 148 38.03 -20.25 17.64
C MET A 148 36.98 -19.43 16.91
N GLN A 149 37.22 -19.13 15.64
CA GLN A 149 36.19 -18.63 14.74
C GLN A 149 35.17 -19.76 14.57
N SER A 150 34.06 -19.70 15.31
CA SER A 150 32.88 -20.45 14.94
C SER A 150 32.41 -19.90 13.59
N SER A 151 32.42 -20.74 12.57
CA SER A 151 31.82 -20.45 11.27
C SER A 151 30.31 -20.35 11.44
N GLY A 152 29.84 -19.22 11.95
CA GLY A 152 28.42 -18.87 11.96
C GLY A 152 27.98 -18.68 10.52
N SER A 153 27.29 -19.67 9.96
CA SER A 153 26.52 -19.49 8.74
C SER A 153 25.57 -18.31 8.97
N GLN A 154 25.84 -17.20 8.28
CA GLN A 154 24.89 -16.08 8.22
C GLN A 154 23.54 -16.65 7.77
N PRO A 155 22.43 -16.33 8.46
CA PRO A 155 21.12 -16.78 8.00
C PRO A 155 20.91 -16.22 6.59
N VAL A 156 20.74 -17.11 5.62
CA VAL A 156 20.39 -16.73 4.24
C VAL A 156 19.07 -15.99 4.32
N ARG A 157 19.11 -14.66 4.21
CA ARG A 157 17.91 -13.82 4.18
C ARG A 157 17.10 -14.27 2.96
N SER A 158 16.00 -14.96 3.20
CA SER A 158 15.10 -15.38 2.12
C SER A 158 14.58 -14.13 1.42
N LYS A 159 14.62 -14.13 0.09
CA LYS A 159 14.05 -13.02 -0.69
C LYS A 159 12.59 -12.81 -0.27
N PRO A 160 12.11 -11.58 -0.11
CA PRO A 160 10.73 -11.33 0.25
C PRO A 160 9.78 -11.96 -0.77
N GLN A 161 8.90 -12.84 -0.28
CA GLN A 161 7.84 -13.41 -1.10
C GLN A 161 6.72 -12.38 -1.27
N TRP A 162 6.82 -11.63 -2.36
CA TRP A 162 5.76 -10.75 -2.81
C TRP A 162 4.53 -11.55 -3.23
N THR A 163 3.37 -11.15 -2.73
CA THR A 163 2.10 -11.75 -3.18
C THR A 163 1.17 -10.62 -3.59
N PRO A 164 0.52 -10.72 -4.76
CA PRO A 164 -0.53 -9.80 -5.14
C PRO A 164 -1.65 -9.77 -4.11
N VAL A 165 -2.28 -8.61 -3.98
CA VAL A 165 -3.38 -8.35 -3.06
C VAL A 165 -4.51 -7.64 -3.81
N ARG A 166 -5.74 -7.95 -3.43
CA ARG A 166 -6.92 -7.21 -3.88
C ARG A 166 -7.16 -6.02 -2.96
N LEU A 167 -7.26 -4.83 -3.54
CA LEU A 167 -7.62 -3.61 -2.82
C LEU A 167 -9.15 -3.44 -2.82
N GLY A 168 -9.68 -2.83 -1.77
CA GLY A 168 -11.07 -2.39 -1.69
C GLY A 168 -11.15 -0.87 -1.72
N THR A 169 -12.17 -0.31 -2.37
CA THR A 169 -12.42 1.14 -2.38
C THR A 169 -13.89 1.43 -2.07
N THR A 170 -14.13 2.59 -1.46
CA THR A 170 -15.49 3.13 -1.27
C THR A 170 -15.44 4.65 -1.23
N TRP A 171 -16.59 5.28 -1.48
CA TRP A 171 -16.74 6.72 -1.33
C TRP A 171 -16.51 7.15 0.11
N CYS A 172 -15.84 8.28 0.29
CA CYS A 172 -15.99 9.06 1.49
C CYS A 172 -17.28 9.89 1.36
N PRO A 173 -18.15 9.95 2.40
CA PRO A 173 -19.37 10.75 2.34
C PRO A 173 -19.12 12.25 2.09
N SER A 174 -17.95 12.77 2.47
CA SER A 174 -17.58 14.17 2.28
C SER A 174 -16.15 14.34 1.78
N GLY A 175 -15.93 15.46 1.09
CA GLY A 175 -14.63 15.87 0.58
C GLY A 175 -14.44 15.61 -0.92
N GLU A 176 -13.38 16.23 -1.43
CA GLU A 176 -12.94 16.14 -2.81
C GLU A 176 -11.48 15.67 -2.84
N ALA A 177 -11.09 14.94 -3.88
CA ALA A 177 -9.72 14.57 -4.20
C ALA A 177 -9.44 15.00 -5.66
N TRP A 178 -8.60 16.02 -5.86
CA TRP A 178 -8.11 16.45 -7.18
C TRP A 178 -9.15 16.47 -8.32
N GLY A 179 -10.28 17.18 -8.14
CA GLY A 179 -11.31 17.30 -9.19
C GLY A 179 -12.33 16.15 -9.24
N ALA A 180 -12.32 15.27 -8.24
CA ALA A 180 -13.21 14.11 -8.09
C ALA A 180 -13.58 13.89 -6.60
N ARG A 181 -14.42 12.89 -6.29
CA ARG A 181 -14.88 12.69 -4.89
C ARG A 181 -13.79 11.99 -4.06
N SER A 182 -13.69 12.36 -2.79
CA SER A 182 -12.82 11.65 -1.85
C SER A 182 -13.22 10.17 -1.72
N ALA A 183 -12.22 9.32 -1.49
CA ALA A 183 -12.41 7.87 -1.38
C ALA A 183 -11.58 7.26 -0.26
N PHE A 184 -12.16 6.26 0.42
CA PHE A 184 -11.40 5.34 1.26
C PHE A 184 -10.82 4.21 0.42
N VAL A 185 -9.57 3.85 0.74
CA VAL A 185 -8.84 2.75 0.12
C VAL A 185 -8.39 1.80 1.21
N PHE A 186 -8.75 0.54 1.05
CA PHE A 186 -8.41 -0.56 1.93
C PHE A 186 -7.35 -1.42 1.25
N VAL A 187 -6.19 -1.52 1.88
CA VAL A 187 -5.01 -2.17 1.31
C VAL A 187 -4.53 -3.27 2.27
N PRO A 188 -4.60 -4.54 1.87
CA PRO A 188 -3.94 -5.61 2.60
C PRO A 188 -2.42 -5.36 2.67
N CYS A 189 -1.90 -5.22 3.89
CA CYS A 189 -0.50 -4.91 4.16
C CYS A 189 0.05 -5.91 5.19
N ARG A 190 0.50 -7.07 4.71
CA ARG A 190 0.86 -8.24 5.55
C ARG A 190 -0.36 -8.68 6.38
N SER A 191 -0.21 -8.88 7.69
CA SER A 191 -1.30 -9.22 8.63
C SER A 191 -2.18 -8.03 9.02
N ARG A 192 -1.84 -6.83 8.54
CA ARG A 192 -2.54 -5.59 8.86
C ARG A 192 -3.33 -5.10 7.66
N LEU A 193 -4.39 -4.36 7.94
CA LEU A 193 -5.12 -3.61 6.93
C LEU A 193 -4.71 -2.14 7.01
N LEU A 194 -4.21 -1.60 5.90
CA LEU A 194 -4.01 -0.17 5.73
C LEU A 194 -5.33 0.44 5.25
N ILE A 195 -5.82 1.44 5.97
CA ILE A 195 -6.92 2.30 5.58
C ILE A 195 -6.32 3.65 5.20
N ALA A 196 -6.50 4.05 3.95
CA ALA A 196 -6.09 5.35 3.44
C ALA A 196 -7.31 6.16 3.03
N LEU A 197 -7.25 7.47 3.20
CA LEU A 197 -8.27 8.39 2.72
C LEU A 197 -7.63 9.32 1.68
N ALA A 198 -8.14 9.25 0.46
CA ALA A 198 -7.74 10.12 -0.64
C ALA A 198 -8.55 11.42 -0.56
N THR A 199 -7.89 12.54 -0.24
CA THR A 199 -8.50 13.88 -0.17
C THR A 199 -7.56 14.94 -0.73
N ARG A 200 -8.09 16.06 -1.22
CA ARG A 200 -7.33 17.21 -1.75
C ARG A 200 -6.29 17.74 -0.77
N GLN A 201 -6.59 17.69 0.52
CA GLN A 201 -5.77 18.27 1.60
C GLN A 201 -4.65 17.32 2.07
N GLY A 202 -4.67 16.06 1.64
CA GLY A 202 -3.64 15.10 2.01
C GLY A 202 -4.05 13.65 1.85
N ALA A 203 -3.16 12.79 2.33
CA ALA A 203 -3.24 11.34 2.20
C ALA A 203 -3.17 10.65 3.58
N PRO A 204 -4.09 10.92 4.52
CA PRO A 204 -4.03 10.32 5.84
C PRO A 204 -4.21 8.80 5.76
N THR A 205 -3.43 8.09 6.57
CA THR A 205 -3.39 6.63 6.63
C THR A 205 -3.46 6.10 8.05
N ARG A 206 -4.10 4.95 8.23
CA ARG A 206 -4.15 4.19 9.49
C ARG A 206 -3.92 2.71 9.22
N LEU A 207 -3.10 2.07 10.04
CA LEU A 207 -2.94 0.61 10.04
C LEU A 207 -3.76 0.00 11.19
N ILE A 208 -4.44 -1.10 10.91
CA ILE A 208 -5.20 -1.86 11.91
C ILE A 208 -4.82 -3.34 11.89
N ASN A 209 -4.78 -3.94 13.07
CA ASN A 209 -4.35 -5.33 13.27
C ASN A 209 -5.56 -6.21 13.62
N ARG A 210 -5.76 -7.28 12.87
CA ARG A 210 -6.77 -8.32 13.19
C ARG A 210 -6.38 -9.73 12.74
N HIS A 211 -5.85 -9.86 11.52
CA HIS A 211 -5.42 -11.17 11.04
C HIS A 211 -4.12 -11.59 11.74
N TYR A 212 -3.98 -12.89 12.01
CA TYR A 212 -2.77 -13.46 12.60
C TYR A 212 -1.71 -13.81 11.56
N SER A 213 -2.07 -13.73 10.27
CA SER A 213 -1.19 -13.98 9.14
C SER A 213 -1.55 -13.06 7.98
N LYS A 214 -0.84 -13.19 6.85
CA LYS A 214 -0.95 -12.28 5.70
C LYS A 214 -2.38 -12.21 5.15
N ILE A 215 -2.96 -11.02 5.16
CA ILE A 215 -4.19 -10.69 4.44
C ILE A 215 -3.93 -10.80 2.94
N ARG A 216 -4.79 -11.53 2.23
CA ARG A 216 -4.66 -11.76 0.78
C ARG A 216 -5.58 -10.89 -0.03
N SER A 217 -6.76 -10.57 0.50
CA SER A 217 -7.78 -9.83 -0.22
C SER A 217 -8.67 -9.09 0.76
N CYS A 218 -9.15 -7.93 0.35
CA CYS A 218 -10.28 -7.26 0.97
C CYS A 218 -11.31 -6.84 -0.10
N VAL A 219 -12.57 -6.79 0.28
CA VAL A 219 -13.68 -6.40 -0.59
C VAL A 219 -14.68 -5.58 0.20
N TRP A 220 -15.07 -4.43 -0.37
CA TRP A 220 -16.11 -3.58 0.20
C TRP A 220 -17.49 -3.99 -0.29
N ASN A 221 -18.41 -4.22 0.65
CA ASN A 221 -19.82 -4.42 0.40
C ASN A 221 -20.55 -3.08 0.41
N HIS A 222 -20.94 -2.63 -0.79
CA HIS A 222 -21.62 -1.36 -0.97
C HIS A 222 -23.04 -1.33 -0.41
N CYS A 223 -23.70 -2.48 -0.28
CA CYS A 223 -25.07 -2.56 0.22
C CYS A 223 -25.08 -2.45 1.75
N ASN A 224 -24.29 -3.29 2.42
CA ASN A 224 -24.28 -3.34 3.89
C ASN A 224 -23.34 -2.32 4.53
N LYS A 225 -22.50 -1.63 3.73
CA LYS A 225 -21.45 -0.73 4.21
C LYS A 225 -20.45 -1.45 5.12
N GLU A 226 -20.05 -2.64 4.70
CA GLU A 226 -19.13 -3.51 5.44
C GLU A 226 -17.89 -3.82 4.60
N LEU A 227 -16.74 -3.98 5.25
CA LEU A 227 -15.56 -4.53 4.62
C LEU A 227 -15.41 -6.01 5.00
N TYR A 228 -15.07 -6.86 4.03
CA TYR A 228 -14.63 -8.23 4.29
C TYR A 228 -13.13 -8.35 4.01
N THR A 229 -12.41 -9.00 4.91
CA THR A 229 -10.97 -9.31 4.75
C THR A 229 -10.72 -10.79 4.94
N CYS A 230 -9.89 -11.40 4.10
CA CYS A 230 -9.48 -12.79 4.25
C CYS A 230 -7.95 -12.93 4.17
N GLY A 231 -7.41 -13.87 4.94
CA GLY A 231 -5.98 -14.04 5.12
C GLY A 231 -5.51 -15.49 5.12
N MET A 232 -4.19 -15.66 5.16
CA MET A 232 -3.51 -16.96 5.26
C MET A 232 -3.68 -17.63 6.63
N ASP A 233 -4.31 -16.94 7.59
CA ASP A 233 -4.71 -17.49 8.88
C ASP A 233 -6.01 -18.32 8.81
N GLY A 234 -6.60 -18.46 7.62
CA GLY A 234 -7.84 -19.21 7.41
C GLY A 234 -9.09 -18.45 7.86
N ASN A 235 -8.96 -17.21 8.31
CA ASN A 235 -10.05 -16.41 8.82
C ASN A 235 -10.63 -15.47 7.75
N LEU A 236 -11.93 -15.22 7.87
CA LEU A 236 -12.64 -14.13 7.20
C LEU A 236 -13.21 -13.19 8.26
N PHE A 237 -12.82 -11.91 8.22
CA PHE A 237 -13.35 -10.89 9.13
C PHE A 237 -14.29 -9.93 8.42
N THR A 238 -15.32 -9.52 9.14
CA THR A 238 -16.26 -8.48 8.75
C THR A 238 -16.02 -7.23 9.59
N TRP A 239 -16.00 -6.07 8.94
CA TRP A 239 -15.79 -4.78 9.59
C TRP A 239 -17.00 -3.86 9.32
N PRO A 240 -17.82 -3.56 10.35
CA PRO A 240 -18.81 -2.51 10.24
C PRO A 240 -18.07 -1.17 10.36
N LEU A 241 -17.78 -0.53 9.23
CA LEU A 241 -16.99 0.72 9.23
C LEU A 241 -17.86 1.97 9.44
N PHE A 242 -19.18 1.83 9.42
CA PHE A 242 -20.14 2.87 9.77
C PHE A 242 -21.27 2.24 10.59
N PRO A 243 -21.53 2.68 11.83
CA PRO A 243 -22.74 2.26 12.52
C PRO A 243 -23.95 2.67 11.68
N HIS A 244 -24.93 1.77 11.52
CA HIS A 244 -26.23 2.15 11.01
C HIS A 244 -26.70 3.34 11.84
N SER A 245 -27.08 4.45 11.20
CA SER A 245 -27.84 5.49 11.89
C SER A 245 -29.02 4.77 12.53
N CYS A 246 -29.06 4.71 13.86
CA CYS A 246 -30.25 4.27 14.55
C CYS A 246 -31.33 5.28 14.18
N ASP A 247 -32.38 4.79 13.52
CA ASP A 247 -33.63 5.54 13.39
C ASP A 247 -34.14 5.80 14.81
N THR A 248 -33.82 6.96 15.38
CA THR A 248 -34.59 7.50 16.50
C THR A 248 -35.90 8.03 15.95
N SER A 249 -36.77 7.11 15.56
CA SER A 249 -38.18 7.40 15.34
C SER A 249 -38.99 6.15 15.64
N ASP A 250 -38.97 5.71 16.89
CA ASP A 250 -40.10 4.98 17.45
C ASP A 250 -40.32 5.33 18.93
N THR A 251 -41.30 6.24 19.06
CA THR A 251 -42.37 6.27 20.07
C THR A 251 -42.02 6.26 21.57
N PHE A 252 -42.33 7.38 22.23
CA PHE A 252 -43.21 7.32 23.40
C PHE A 252 -44.23 8.47 23.32
N ASN A 253 -45.36 8.17 22.67
CA ASN A 253 -46.64 8.69 23.10
C ASN A 253 -47.02 7.91 24.37
N GLN A 254 -47.14 8.60 25.50
CA GLN A 254 -48.12 8.28 26.54
C GLN A 254 -48.32 9.54 27.39
N THR A 255 -49.51 10.14 27.19
CA THR A 255 -50.36 10.93 28.11
C THR A 255 -49.72 11.79 29.18
#